data_AF-A0A0M1J210-F1
#
_entry.id   AF-A0A0M1J210-F1
#
_cell.length_a   1.000
_cell.length_b   1.000
_cell.length_c   1.000
_cell.angle_alpha   90.00
_cell.angle_beta   90.00
_cell.angle_gamma   90.00
#
_symmetry.space_group_name_H-M   'P 1'
#
loop_
_entity.id
_entity.type
_entity.pdbx_description
1 polymer ?
#
loop_
_entity_poly.entity_id
_entity_poly.type
_entity_poly.pdbx_seq_one_letter_code
_entity_poly.pdbx_strand_id
1 'polypeptide(L)'
;IFANYSSGVKTNRDAWCYNADKVVVASNMQRMIAFYNAEVARWAAVRAAGVDIPELKDFINFDPTKISWSHTLLQPLDKGKVFTFETSAITASLYRPFTQQWLYFSRAFNEGIYQMPQLFPTAAAENRVICVSGIGARSGFSTLITNFIPCLDNIEKGQCFPLYLYAKPTTATANDLFAAAPERSDAITDAALAHFCNYYTVTTISKEDIFYYVYGLLHSPDYRHRYAA
;
A
#
# COMPACT_ATOMS: atom_id res chain seq x y z
N ILE A 1 5.16 2.09 21.34
CA ILE A 1 4.28 0.90 21.34
C ILE A 1 4.57 0.05 20.10
N PHE A 2 4.27 0.56 18.91
CA PHE A 2 4.55 -0.14 17.64
C PHE A 2 5.99 0.08 17.17
N ALA A 3 6.60 -0.95 16.59
CA ALA A 3 7.93 -0.91 16.01
C ALA A 3 7.95 -0.25 14.61
N ASN A 4 6.83 -0.30 13.89
CA ASN A 4 6.69 0.28 12.56
C ASN A 4 5.23 0.69 12.30
N TYR A 5 5.02 1.55 11.31
CA TYR A 5 3.71 1.98 10.83
C TYR A 5 3.83 2.41 9.36
N SER A 6 2.71 2.66 8.70
CA SER A 6 2.71 3.06 7.30
C SER A 6 1.49 3.89 6.94
N SER A 7 1.64 4.75 5.94
CA SER A 7 0.49 5.30 5.22
C SER A 7 -0.12 4.24 4.30
N GLY A 8 -1.40 4.42 3.96
CA GLY A 8 -2.10 3.57 2.98
C GLY A 8 -1.55 3.74 1.57
N VAL A 9 -1.93 2.85 0.65
CA VAL A 9 -1.41 2.85 -0.72
C VAL A 9 -1.92 4.06 -1.51
N LYS A 10 -1.00 4.77 -2.15
CA LYS A 10 -1.26 5.88 -3.07
C LYS A 10 -0.98 5.43 -4.49
N THR A 11 -2.00 5.41 -5.35
CA THR A 11 -1.82 4.95 -6.75
C THR A 11 -1.56 6.11 -7.73
N ASN A 12 -2.23 7.26 -7.54
CA ASN A 12 -2.40 8.34 -8.54
C ASN A 12 -3.16 7.93 -9.82
N ARG A 13 -3.77 6.74 -9.84
CA ARG A 13 -4.44 6.17 -11.00
C ARG A 13 -5.53 5.18 -10.59
N ASP A 14 -6.36 5.60 -9.63
CA ASP A 14 -7.36 4.73 -9.01
C ASP A 14 -8.28 4.05 -10.02
N ALA A 15 -8.72 4.76 -11.06
CA ALA A 15 -9.56 4.19 -12.13
C ALA A 15 -8.95 2.96 -12.84
N TRP A 16 -7.61 2.84 -12.80
CA TRP A 16 -6.86 1.73 -13.37
C TRP A 16 -6.52 0.67 -12.32
N CYS A 17 -6.04 1.10 -11.15
CA CYS A 17 -5.52 0.19 -10.13
C CYS A 17 -6.59 -0.35 -9.17
N TYR A 18 -7.77 0.26 -9.09
CA TYR A 18 -8.86 -0.15 -8.21
C TYR A 18 -10.12 -0.51 -9.00
N ASN A 19 -10.81 -1.57 -8.58
CA ASN A 19 -12.16 -1.86 -9.04
C ASN A 19 -12.89 -2.80 -8.07
N ALA A 20 -14.23 -2.72 -8.01
CA ALA A 20 -15.03 -3.70 -7.25
C ALA A 20 -14.94 -5.12 -7.84
N ASP A 21 -14.68 -5.24 -9.15
CA ASP A 21 -14.55 -6.51 -9.87
C ASP A 21 -13.07 -6.82 -10.17
N LYS A 22 -12.65 -8.02 -9.77
CA LYS A 22 -11.30 -8.56 -9.96
C LYS A 22 -10.91 -8.65 -11.45
N VAL A 23 -11.85 -9.05 -12.30
CA VAL A 23 -11.64 -9.23 -13.74
C VAL A 23 -11.47 -7.87 -14.41
N VAL A 24 -12.25 -6.86 -13.97
CA VAL A 24 -12.17 -5.51 -14.51
C VAL A 24 -10.83 -4.85 -14.17
N VAL A 25 -10.36 -4.94 -12.92
CA VAL A 25 -9.03 -4.39 -12.58
C VAL A 25 -7.91 -5.10 -13.33
N ALA A 26 -8.00 -6.42 -13.52
CA ALA A 26 -7.03 -7.18 -14.31
C ALA A 26 -6.98 -6.68 -15.76
N SER A 27 -8.14 -6.59 -16.41
CA SER A 27 -8.26 -6.11 -17.79
C SER A 27 -7.80 -4.67 -17.95
N ASN A 28 -8.15 -3.78 -17.01
CA ASN A 28 -7.69 -2.39 -17.00
C ASN A 28 -6.17 -2.32 -16.96
N MET A 29 -5.55 -3.02 -16.02
CA MET A 29 -4.10 -3.02 -15.88
C MET A 29 -3.39 -3.64 -17.09
N GLN A 30 -3.90 -4.74 -17.65
CA GLN A 30 -3.35 -5.33 -18.87
C GLN A 30 -3.36 -4.35 -20.05
N ARG A 31 -4.47 -3.65 -20.29
CA ARG A 31 -4.58 -2.63 -21.35
C ARG A 31 -3.62 -1.48 -21.13
N MET A 32 -3.52 -0.97 -19.90
CA MET A 32 -2.61 0.12 -19.56
C MET A 32 -1.14 -0.28 -19.73
N ILE A 33 -0.77 -1.49 -19.31
CA ILE A 33 0.60 -2.03 -19.43
C ILE A 33 0.97 -2.23 -20.90
N ALA A 34 0.05 -2.77 -21.70
CA ALA A 34 0.28 -2.93 -23.14
C ALA A 34 0.50 -1.57 -23.82
N PHE A 35 -0.31 -0.57 -23.48
CA PHE A 35 -0.13 0.79 -23.99
C PHE A 35 1.20 1.41 -23.56
N TYR A 36 1.55 1.31 -22.28
CA TYR A 36 2.83 1.77 -21.76
C TYR A 36 4.01 1.13 -22.52
N ASN A 37 3.99 -0.18 -22.71
CA ASN A 37 5.07 -0.89 -23.41
C ASN A 37 5.15 -0.50 -24.90
N ALA A 38 4.02 -0.19 -25.53
CA ALA A 38 4.02 0.34 -26.90
C ALA A 38 4.69 1.73 -26.97
N GLU A 39 4.44 2.61 -26.00
CA GLU A 39 5.11 3.92 -25.91
C GLU A 39 6.63 3.76 -25.63
N VAL A 40 7.02 2.78 -24.81
CA VAL A 40 8.45 2.43 -24.60
C VAL A 40 9.11 2.03 -25.92
N ALA A 41 8.47 1.17 -26.71
CA ALA A 41 9.01 0.72 -28.00
C ALA A 41 9.10 1.87 -29.01
N ARG A 42 8.07 2.73 -29.07
CA ARG A 42 8.08 3.95 -29.90
C ARG A 42 9.20 4.90 -29.50
N TRP A 43 9.40 5.12 -28.20
CA TRP A 43 10.47 5.98 -27.67
C TRP A 43 11.86 5.43 -28.00
N ALA A 44 12.05 4.12 -27.83
CA ALA A 44 13.31 3.47 -28.18
C ALA A 44 13.67 3.61 -29.66
N ALA A 45 12.68 3.50 -30.56
CA ALA A 45 12.89 3.67 -32.00
C ALA A 45 13.35 5.09 -32.37
N VAL A 46 12.73 6.13 -31.79
CA VAL A 46 13.12 7.53 -32.03
C VAL A 46 14.54 7.80 -31.54
N ARG A 47 14.89 7.30 -30.35
CA ARG A 47 16.25 7.47 -29.83
C ARG A 47 17.30 6.72 -30.63
N ALA A 48 16.96 5.55 -31.17
CA ALA A 48 17.86 4.79 -32.04
C ALA A 48 18.10 5.49 -33.39
N ALA A 49 17.12 6.24 -33.91
CA ALA A 49 17.28 7.02 -35.14
C ALA A 49 18.24 8.22 -34.95
N GLY A 50 18.37 8.76 -33.73
CA GLY A 50 19.44 9.69 -33.35
C GLY A 50 19.33 11.11 -33.92
N VAL A 51 18.26 11.46 -34.63
CA VAL A 51 18.05 12.78 -35.23
C VAL A 51 16.83 13.43 -34.60
N ASP A 52 17.01 14.65 -34.07
CA ASP A 52 15.95 15.51 -33.52
C ASP A 52 15.05 14.81 -32.49
N ILE A 53 15.67 14.24 -31.45
CA ILE A 53 14.95 13.55 -30.37
C ILE A 53 14.12 14.59 -29.60
N PRO A 54 12.77 14.54 -29.65
CA PRO A 54 11.92 15.49 -28.96
C PRO A 54 12.01 15.30 -27.44
N GLU A 55 11.53 16.26 -26.66
CA GLU A 55 11.36 16.01 -25.22
C GLU A 55 10.32 14.90 -24.99
N LEU A 56 10.56 14.03 -24.00
CA LEU A 56 9.68 12.89 -23.74
C LEU A 56 8.21 13.31 -23.54
N LYS A 57 7.99 14.43 -22.85
CA LYS A 57 6.65 14.96 -22.59
C LYS A 57 5.93 15.32 -23.89
N ASP A 58 6.63 15.80 -24.91
CA ASP A 58 6.01 16.22 -26.17
C ASP A 58 5.80 15.02 -27.13
N PHE A 59 6.43 13.88 -26.81
CA PHE A 59 6.35 12.65 -27.58
C PHE A 59 5.22 11.71 -27.16
N ILE A 60 5.01 11.54 -25.85
CA ILE A 60 4.09 10.53 -25.33
C ILE A 60 2.63 10.95 -25.45
N ASN A 61 1.77 9.94 -25.60
CA ASN A 61 0.34 10.18 -25.64
C ASN A 61 -0.25 10.25 -24.20
N PHE A 62 -0.84 11.40 -23.87
CA PHE A 62 -1.51 11.68 -22.59
C PHE A 62 -3.02 11.38 -22.56
N ASP A 63 -3.55 10.62 -23.52
CA ASP A 63 -4.94 10.20 -23.51
C ASP A 63 -5.27 9.45 -22.20
N PRO A 64 -6.10 10.04 -21.32
CA PRO A 64 -6.39 9.47 -20.00
C PRO A 64 -7.19 8.16 -20.09
N THR A 65 -7.79 7.86 -21.24
CA THR A 65 -8.48 6.59 -21.51
C THR A 65 -7.53 5.42 -21.78
N LYS A 66 -6.23 5.71 -21.97
CA LYS A 66 -5.18 4.71 -22.21
C LYS A 66 -4.28 4.51 -20.99
N ILE A 67 -3.94 5.59 -20.29
CA ILE A 67 -3.04 5.56 -19.14
C ILE A 67 -3.16 6.84 -18.31
N SER A 68 -3.02 6.72 -16.99
CA SER A 68 -2.80 7.86 -16.11
C SER A 68 -1.32 7.95 -15.75
N TRP A 69 -0.61 8.88 -16.40
CA TRP A 69 0.82 9.10 -16.21
C TRP A 69 1.13 9.69 -14.84
N SER A 70 2.26 9.29 -14.27
CA SER A 70 2.88 9.99 -13.14
C SER A 70 4.40 9.84 -13.24
N HIS A 71 5.13 10.56 -12.40
CA HIS A 71 6.60 10.51 -12.36
C HIS A 71 7.14 9.07 -12.26
N THR A 72 6.45 8.20 -11.49
CA THR A 72 6.82 6.79 -11.31
C THR A 72 6.74 5.95 -12.59
N LEU A 73 6.00 6.38 -13.62
CA LEU A 73 5.94 5.71 -14.93
C LEU A 73 6.81 6.41 -15.99
N LEU A 74 6.94 7.73 -15.94
CA LEU A 74 7.75 8.47 -16.91
C LEU A 74 9.24 8.13 -16.80
N GLN A 75 9.78 8.03 -15.58
CA GLN A 75 11.20 7.75 -15.38
C GLN A 75 11.61 6.34 -15.88
N PRO A 76 10.87 5.25 -15.60
CA PRO A 76 11.18 3.95 -16.19
C PRO A 76 10.99 3.89 -17.71
N LEU A 77 10.01 4.61 -18.26
CA LEU A 77 9.79 4.66 -19.71
C LEU A 77 10.99 5.27 -20.41
N ASP A 78 11.50 6.39 -19.89
CA ASP A 78 12.71 7.00 -20.42
C ASP A 78 13.91 6.04 -20.36
N LYS A 79 13.99 5.20 -19.33
CA LYS A 79 15.03 4.16 -19.23
C LYS A 79 14.79 2.94 -20.12
N GLY A 80 13.74 2.91 -20.93
CA GLY A 80 13.39 1.78 -21.78
C GLY A 80 12.88 0.56 -21.00
N LYS A 81 12.41 0.75 -19.76
CA LYS A 81 11.94 -0.36 -18.92
C LYS A 81 10.56 -0.80 -19.38
N VAL A 82 10.45 -2.07 -19.76
CA VAL A 82 9.18 -2.75 -20.04
C VAL A 82 8.64 -3.43 -18.78
N PHE A 83 7.32 -3.59 -18.73
CA PHE A 83 6.64 -4.28 -17.62
C PHE A 83 5.78 -5.43 -18.13
N THR A 84 5.62 -6.45 -17.29
CA THR A 84 4.71 -7.57 -17.53
C THR A 84 3.58 -7.51 -16.51
N PHE A 85 2.37 -7.89 -16.92
CA PHE A 85 1.25 -8.00 -16.00
C PHE A 85 1.47 -9.16 -15.02
N GLU A 86 1.30 -8.90 -13.74
CA GLU A 86 1.48 -9.86 -12.65
C GLU A 86 0.14 -10.16 -12.00
N THR A 87 -0.41 -11.35 -12.24
CA THR A 87 -1.71 -11.75 -11.64
C THR A 87 -1.64 -11.80 -10.11
N SER A 88 -0.48 -12.12 -9.54
CA SER A 88 -0.22 -12.15 -8.10
C SER A 88 -0.26 -10.77 -7.43
N ALA A 89 -0.16 -9.68 -8.21
CA ALA A 89 -0.27 -8.31 -7.70
C ALA A 89 -1.72 -7.91 -7.39
N ILE A 90 -2.73 -8.69 -7.83
CA ILE A 90 -4.12 -8.40 -7.53
C ILE A 90 -4.47 -8.89 -6.11
N THR A 91 -4.84 -7.94 -5.26
CA THR A 91 -5.14 -8.20 -3.85
C THR A 91 -6.38 -7.42 -3.39
N ALA A 92 -7.03 -7.90 -2.33
CA ALA A 92 -8.14 -7.20 -1.72
C ALA A 92 -7.64 -6.00 -0.90
N SER A 93 -8.32 -4.86 -1.02
CA SER A 93 -7.95 -3.60 -0.39
C SER A 93 -9.18 -2.90 0.16
N LEU A 94 -8.99 -2.19 1.28
CA LEU A 94 -10.00 -1.28 1.83
C LEU A 94 -9.84 0.07 1.12
N TYR A 95 -10.69 0.32 0.12
CA TYR A 95 -10.62 1.55 -0.68
C TYR A 95 -11.13 2.76 0.10
N ARG A 96 -12.27 2.61 0.76
CA ARG A 96 -12.90 3.61 1.65
C ARG A 96 -13.46 2.89 2.88
N PRO A 97 -13.87 3.61 3.94
CA PRO A 97 -14.43 2.97 5.11
C PRO A 97 -15.57 2.05 4.73
N PHE A 98 -15.47 0.78 5.17
CA PHE A 98 -16.46 -0.27 4.88
C PHE A 98 -16.65 -0.61 3.39
N THR A 99 -15.76 -0.15 2.51
CA THR A 99 -15.84 -0.34 1.06
C THR A 99 -14.60 -1.07 0.55
N GLN A 100 -14.76 -2.35 0.27
CA GLN A 100 -13.71 -3.20 -0.28
C GLN A 100 -13.66 -3.11 -1.80
N GLN A 101 -12.46 -3.14 -2.36
CA GLN A 101 -12.19 -3.24 -3.79
C GLN A 101 -10.95 -4.09 -4.04
N TRP A 102 -10.80 -4.58 -5.27
CA TRP A 102 -9.57 -5.18 -5.75
C TRP A 102 -8.58 -4.09 -6.13
N LEU A 103 -7.34 -4.25 -5.68
CA LEU A 103 -6.20 -3.39 -5.96
C LEU A 103 -5.18 -4.16 -6.79
N TYR A 104 -4.62 -3.53 -7.81
CA TYR A 104 -3.34 -3.94 -8.40
C TYR A 104 -2.17 -3.33 -7.61
N PHE A 105 -1.64 -4.10 -6.67
CA PHE A 105 -0.61 -3.68 -5.73
C PHE A 105 0.79 -3.91 -6.31
N SER A 106 1.39 -2.86 -6.84
CA SER A 106 2.69 -2.93 -7.52
C SER A 106 3.53 -1.68 -7.28
N ARG A 107 4.80 -1.88 -6.94
CA ARG A 107 5.79 -0.80 -6.80
C ARG A 107 5.98 0.01 -8.08
N ALA A 108 5.75 -0.60 -9.25
CA ALA A 108 5.89 0.07 -10.53
C ALA A 108 4.69 0.98 -10.85
N PHE A 109 3.48 0.56 -10.47
CA PHE A 109 2.23 1.21 -10.89
C PHE A 109 1.53 1.96 -9.76
N ASN A 110 2.05 1.96 -8.54
CA ASN A 110 1.52 2.77 -7.46
C ASN A 110 2.55 3.84 -7.07
N GLU A 111 2.12 5.09 -7.00
CA GLU A 111 2.97 6.22 -6.65
C GLU A 111 3.66 6.05 -5.28
N GLY A 112 2.96 5.49 -4.30
CA GLY A 112 3.46 5.26 -2.96
C GLY A 112 2.88 4.01 -2.33
N ILE A 113 3.71 2.97 -2.19
CA ILE A 113 3.35 1.75 -1.43
C ILE A 113 3.89 1.76 0.00
N TYR A 114 4.72 2.76 0.35
CA TYR A 114 5.26 2.97 1.70
C TYR A 114 5.84 1.70 2.33
N GLN A 115 5.48 1.39 3.58
CA GLN A 115 5.90 0.17 4.26
C GLN A 115 4.87 -0.97 4.07
N MET A 116 3.83 -0.82 3.23
CA MET A 116 2.84 -1.88 3.02
C MET A 116 3.45 -3.25 2.67
N PRO A 117 4.55 -3.38 1.90
CA PRO A 117 5.18 -4.68 1.68
C PRO A 117 5.74 -5.38 2.93
N GLN A 118 6.00 -4.64 4.02
CA GLN A 118 6.39 -5.21 5.32
C GLN A 118 5.17 -5.54 6.20
N LEU A 119 3.96 -5.09 5.82
CA LEU A 119 2.72 -5.36 6.53
C LEU A 119 1.90 -6.44 5.80
N PHE A 120 1.91 -6.40 4.46
CA PHE A 120 1.23 -7.29 3.54
C PHE A 120 2.18 -7.62 2.37
N PRO A 121 3.15 -8.53 2.57
CA PRO A 121 4.15 -8.87 1.55
C PRO A 121 3.55 -9.58 0.32
N THR A 122 2.46 -10.30 0.50
CA THR A 122 1.77 -11.05 -0.55
C THR A 122 0.26 -10.88 -0.42
N ALA A 123 -0.49 -11.19 -1.48
CA ALA A 123 -1.95 -11.13 -1.47
C ALA A 123 -2.61 -12.10 -0.45
N ALA A 124 -1.88 -13.15 -0.03
CA ALA A 124 -2.32 -14.12 0.95
C ALA A 124 -1.86 -13.81 2.38
N ALA A 125 -1.03 -12.78 2.58
CA ALA A 125 -0.48 -12.47 3.90
C ALA A 125 -1.58 -11.97 4.86
N GLU A 126 -1.72 -12.66 5.99
CA GLU A 126 -2.69 -12.29 7.02
C GLU A 126 -2.12 -11.26 8.00
N ASN A 127 -2.75 -10.10 8.06
CA ASN A 127 -2.42 -9.08 9.04
C ASN A 127 -3.68 -8.29 9.44
N ARG A 128 -3.58 -7.54 10.53
CA ARG A 128 -4.57 -6.55 10.95
C ARG A 128 -3.87 -5.23 11.14
N VAL A 129 -4.47 -4.13 10.67
CA VAL A 129 -3.95 -2.79 10.83
C VAL A 129 -5.01 -1.89 11.44
N ILE A 130 -4.63 -1.11 12.44
CA ILE A 130 -5.44 -0.02 12.98
C ILE A 130 -5.10 1.23 12.17
N CYS A 131 -6.05 1.70 11.37
CA CYS A 131 -5.96 2.96 10.68
C CYS A 131 -6.45 4.07 11.61
N VAL A 132 -5.74 5.20 11.69
CA VAL A 132 -6.15 6.39 12.45
C VAL A 132 -6.04 7.63 11.58
N SER A 133 -6.87 8.63 11.84
CA SER A 133 -6.76 9.97 11.22
C SER A 133 -5.41 10.61 11.50
N GLY A 134 -4.81 11.21 10.48
CA GLY A 134 -3.56 11.94 10.64
C GLY A 134 -3.74 13.33 11.24
N ILE A 135 -2.61 13.98 11.52
CA ILE A 135 -2.57 15.32 12.11
C ILE A 135 -3.25 16.34 11.18
N GLY A 136 -4.18 17.11 11.75
CA GLY A 136 -4.95 18.12 11.02
C GLY A 136 -5.95 17.52 10.04
N ALA A 137 -6.51 16.34 10.34
CA ALA A 137 -7.72 15.86 9.68
C ALA A 137 -8.89 16.80 9.97
N ARG A 138 -9.64 17.19 8.94
CA ARG A 138 -10.74 18.16 9.03
C ARG A 138 -11.96 17.59 9.71
N SER A 139 -12.19 16.29 9.54
CA SER A 139 -13.34 15.57 10.09
C SER A 139 -13.19 15.18 11.57
N GLY A 140 -12.10 15.59 12.22
CA GLY A 140 -11.75 15.17 13.58
C GLY A 140 -11.12 13.78 13.65
N PHE A 141 -10.90 13.30 14.88
CA PHE A 141 -10.25 12.01 15.11
C PHE A 141 -11.17 10.84 14.75
N SER A 142 -10.66 9.88 13.98
CA SER A 142 -11.34 8.63 13.67
C SER A 142 -10.34 7.47 13.59
N THR A 143 -10.83 6.26 13.82
CA THR A 143 -10.04 5.04 13.68
C THR A 143 -10.88 3.90 13.14
N LEU A 144 -10.24 3.01 12.37
CA LEU A 144 -10.86 1.82 11.80
C LEU A 144 -9.82 0.72 11.69
N ILE A 145 -10.12 -0.47 12.23
CA ILE A 145 -9.29 -1.66 12.03
C ILE A 145 -9.67 -2.36 10.72
N THR A 146 -8.69 -2.91 10.01
CA THR A 146 -8.92 -3.73 8.81
C THR A 146 -7.89 -4.83 8.67
N ASN A 147 -8.27 -5.93 8.03
CA ASN A 147 -7.38 -7.02 7.62
C ASN A 147 -6.98 -6.95 6.13
N PHE A 148 -7.33 -5.85 5.45
CA PHE A 148 -6.99 -5.60 4.05
C PHE A 148 -5.97 -4.47 3.93
N ILE A 149 -5.31 -4.37 2.77
CA ILE A 149 -4.42 -3.24 2.47
C ILE A 149 -5.26 -1.95 2.41
N PRO A 150 -5.00 -0.93 3.23
CA PRO A 150 -5.75 0.31 3.19
C PRO A 150 -5.30 1.22 2.04
N CYS A 151 -6.24 1.84 1.36
CA CYS A 151 -5.98 2.99 0.49
C CYS A 151 -5.54 4.21 1.32
N LEU A 152 -4.69 5.06 0.76
CA LEU A 152 -4.26 6.30 1.42
C LEU A 152 -5.46 7.18 1.83
N ASP A 153 -6.48 7.24 0.98
CA ASP A 153 -7.67 8.07 1.17
C ASP A 153 -8.82 7.33 1.91
N ASN A 154 -8.54 6.18 2.51
CA ASN A 154 -9.51 5.49 3.37
C ASN A 154 -9.83 6.31 4.63
N ILE A 155 -8.80 6.89 5.25
CA ILE A 155 -8.93 7.82 6.39
C ILE A 155 -8.06 9.04 6.09
N GLU A 156 -8.58 10.24 6.33
CA GLU A 156 -7.86 11.49 6.02
C GLU A 156 -6.48 11.53 6.69
N LYS A 157 -5.44 11.68 5.86
CA LYS A 157 -4.01 11.67 6.27
C LYS A 157 -3.64 10.42 7.08
N GLY A 158 -4.31 9.31 6.82
CA GLY A 158 -4.33 8.16 7.71
C GLY A 158 -2.97 7.49 7.88
N GLN A 159 -2.70 7.04 9.10
CA GLN A 159 -1.58 6.14 9.42
C GLN A 159 -2.12 4.79 9.87
N CYS A 160 -1.40 3.73 9.53
CA CYS A 160 -1.80 2.34 9.73
C CYS A 160 -0.78 1.65 10.63
N PHE A 161 -1.23 1.17 11.79
CA PHE A 161 -0.43 0.48 12.79
C PHE A 161 -0.74 -1.02 12.75
N PRO A 162 0.22 -1.87 12.38
CA PRO A 162 -0.04 -3.29 12.18
C PRO A 162 0.01 -4.10 13.47
N LEU A 163 -0.61 -5.28 13.45
CA LEU A 163 -0.43 -6.31 14.46
C LEU A 163 0.89 -7.06 14.22
N TYR A 164 1.22 -7.32 12.97
CA TYR A 164 2.43 -8.06 12.59
C TYR A 164 3.33 -7.30 11.61
N LEU A 165 4.62 -7.64 11.63
CA LEU A 165 5.60 -7.23 10.65
C LEU A 165 6.17 -8.45 9.94
N TYR A 166 6.43 -8.28 8.66
CA TYR A 166 7.10 -9.25 7.81
C TYR A 166 8.49 -8.77 7.47
N ALA A 167 9.42 -9.71 7.34
CA ALA A 167 10.76 -9.41 6.87
C ALA A 167 10.70 -8.66 5.53
N LYS A 168 11.62 -7.70 5.34
CA LYS A 168 11.71 -6.99 4.06
C LYS A 168 11.97 -8.04 2.96
N PRO A 169 11.16 -8.05 1.87
CA PRO A 169 11.39 -8.98 0.79
C PRO A 169 12.78 -8.72 0.20
N THR A 170 13.68 -9.69 0.36
CA THR A 170 14.97 -9.71 -0.33
C THR A 170 14.75 -10.22 -1.75
N THR A 171 15.52 -9.70 -2.71
CA THR A 171 15.40 -10.04 -4.13
C THR A 171 15.55 -11.53 -4.44
N ALA A 172 16.06 -12.34 -3.51
CA ALA A 172 16.27 -13.77 -3.68
C ALA A 172 15.00 -14.62 -3.45
N THR A 173 14.03 -14.17 -2.65
CA THR A 173 12.86 -14.99 -2.26
C THR A 173 11.63 -14.80 -3.13
N ALA A 174 11.66 -13.85 -4.08
CA ALA A 174 10.48 -13.48 -4.87
C ALA A 174 10.05 -14.50 -5.94
N ASN A 175 10.90 -15.47 -6.28
CA ASN A 175 10.68 -16.41 -7.40
C ASN A 175 10.67 -17.90 -7.01
N ASP A 176 10.75 -18.24 -5.72
CA ASP A 176 10.69 -19.64 -5.29
C ASP A 176 9.24 -20.04 -4.99
N LEU A 177 8.69 -20.91 -5.84
CA LEU A 177 7.34 -21.47 -5.73
C LEU A 177 7.17 -22.30 -4.44
N PHE A 178 8.28 -22.73 -3.81
CA PHE A 178 8.32 -23.44 -2.54
C PHE A 178 8.85 -22.59 -1.38
N ALA A 179 8.96 -21.27 -1.56
CA ALA A 179 9.37 -20.37 -0.49
C ALA A 179 8.44 -20.56 0.73
N ALA A 180 9.05 -20.78 1.90
CA ALA A 180 8.33 -20.82 3.17
C ALA A 180 7.49 -19.54 3.34
N ALA A 181 6.37 -19.66 4.05
CA ALA A 181 5.55 -18.50 4.39
C ALA A 181 6.45 -17.40 4.99
N PRO A 182 6.28 -16.13 4.56
CA PRO A 182 7.17 -15.07 4.97
C PRO A 182 7.19 -14.97 6.50
N GLU A 183 8.38 -14.99 7.07
CA GLU A 183 8.58 -14.95 8.52
C GLU A 183 7.92 -13.68 9.08
N ARG A 184 7.14 -13.89 10.14
CA ARG A 184 6.27 -12.87 10.75
C ARG A 184 6.66 -12.68 12.20
N SER A 185 6.79 -11.43 12.61
CA SER A 185 7.03 -11.01 14.01
C SER A 185 5.93 -10.06 14.49
N ASP A 186 5.78 -9.90 15.79
CA ASP A 186 4.84 -8.94 16.35
C ASP A 186 5.31 -7.50 16.12
N ALA A 187 4.38 -6.64 15.74
CA ALA A 187 4.65 -5.21 15.59
C ALA A 187 4.73 -4.47 16.94
N ILE A 188 4.12 -5.01 17.99
CA ILE A 188 4.22 -4.47 19.35
C ILE A 188 5.60 -4.81 19.92
N THR A 189 6.30 -3.80 20.43
CA THR A 189 7.65 -3.97 20.97
C THR A 189 7.64 -4.67 22.33
N ASP A 190 8.71 -5.41 22.64
CA ASP A 190 8.88 -6.02 23.96
C ASP A 190 8.94 -4.97 25.08
N ALA A 191 9.48 -3.78 24.79
CA ALA A 191 9.46 -2.65 25.70
C ALA A 191 8.03 -2.17 26.04
N ALA A 192 7.12 -2.19 25.06
CA ALA A 192 5.72 -1.88 25.31
C ALA A 192 5.08 -2.98 26.17
N LEU A 193 5.30 -4.25 25.83
CA LEU A 193 4.80 -5.36 26.63
C LEU A 193 5.24 -5.27 28.10
N ALA A 194 6.54 -5.09 28.33
CA ALA A 194 7.09 -4.94 29.68
C ALA A 194 6.47 -3.75 30.44
N HIS A 195 6.25 -2.62 29.76
CA HIS A 195 5.60 -1.46 30.36
C HIS A 195 4.18 -1.76 30.83
N PHE A 196 3.37 -2.41 29.99
CA PHE A 196 1.98 -2.77 30.32
C PHE A 196 1.93 -3.80 31.46
N CYS A 197 2.76 -4.85 31.41
CA CYS A 197 2.81 -5.86 32.45
C CYS A 197 3.22 -5.26 33.82
N ASN A 198 4.20 -4.36 33.82
CA ASN A 198 4.65 -3.68 35.04
C ASN A 198 3.59 -2.73 35.60
N TYR A 199 2.91 -1.97 34.74
CA TYR A 199 1.89 -1.02 35.18
C TYR A 199 0.66 -1.71 35.77
N TYR A 200 0.16 -2.75 35.13
CA TYR A 200 -1.01 -3.50 35.61
C TYR A 200 -0.65 -4.57 36.66
N THR A 201 0.64 -4.81 36.91
CA THR A 201 1.13 -5.87 37.81
C THR A 201 0.62 -7.27 37.39
N VAL A 202 0.53 -7.50 36.08
CA VAL A 202 -0.02 -8.74 35.49
C VAL A 202 0.90 -9.21 34.37
N THR A 203 1.26 -10.50 34.38
CA THR A 203 2.15 -11.10 33.37
C THR A 203 1.43 -11.82 32.23
N THR A 204 0.10 -11.92 32.28
CA THR A 204 -0.71 -12.62 31.28
C THR A 204 -1.09 -11.76 30.08
N ILE A 205 -0.75 -10.46 30.08
CA ILE A 205 -1.01 -9.55 28.95
C ILE A 205 -0.12 -10.00 27.79
N SER A 206 -0.71 -10.24 26.63
CA SER A 206 0.00 -10.51 25.39
C SER A 206 0.19 -9.24 24.55
N LYS A 207 1.04 -9.31 23.53
CA LYS A 207 1.18 -8.23 22.54
C LYS A 207 -0.10 -7.99 21.75
N GLU A 208 -0.86 -9.04 21.46
CA GLU A 208 -2.15 -8.93 20.78
C GLU A 208 -3.19 -8.24 21.68
N ASP A 209 -3.18 -8.49 22.99
CA ASP A 209 -4.04 -7.75 23.94
C ASP A 209 -3.73 -6.25 23.93
N ILE A 210 -2.45 -5.87 23.86
CA ILE A 210 -2.04 -4.46 23.76
C ILE A 210 -2.54 -3.84 22.46
N PHE A 211 -2.50 -4.58 21.34
CA PHE A 211 -3.01 -4.12 20.06
C PHE A 211 -4.51 -3.80 20.13
N TYR A 212 -5.33 -4.71 20.68
CA TYR A 212 -6.77 -4.47 20.84
C TYR A 212 -7.09 -3.45 21.93
N TYR A 213 -6.30 -3.38 23.00
CA TYR A 213 -6.38 -2.33 24.00
C TYR A 213 -6.23 -0.94 23.37
N VAL A 214 -5.22 -0.76 22.50
CA VAL A 214 -5.04 0.50 21.78
C VAL A 214 -6.30 0.82 20.96
N TYR A 215 -6.83 -0.16 20.22
CA TYR A 215 -8.05 0.06 19.43
C TYR A 215 -9.25 0.46 20.29
N GLY A 216 -9.44 -0.18 21.45
CA GLY A 216 -10.49 0.15 22.41
C GLY A 216 -10.33 1.54 23.02
N LEU A 217 -9.11 1.90 23.45
CA LEU A 217 -8.80 3.22 24.00
C LEU A 217 -9.09 4.33 22.98
N LEU A 218 -8.73 4.12 21.71
CA LEU A 218 -9.01 5.07 20.64
C LEU A 218 -10.50 5.25 20.36
N HIS A 219 -11.40 4.41 20.91
CA HIS A 219 -12.85 4.59 20.86
C HIS A 219 -13.43 5.25 22.12
N SER A 220 -12.65 5.41 23.20
CA SER A 220 -13.11 6.07 24.42
C SER A 220 -13.50 7.52 24.15
N PRO A 221 -14.76 7.94 24.45
CA PRO A 221 -15.17 9.33 24.37
C PRO A 221 -14.30 10.23 25.25
N ASP A 222 -14.01 9.80 26.48
CA ASP A 222 -13.21 10.57 27.44
C ASP A 222 -11.80 10.84 26.91
N TYR A 223 -11.16 9.82 26.32
CA TYR A 223 -9.86 9.97 25.68
C TYR A 223 -9.93 10.99 24.53
N ARG A 224 -10.89 10.83 23.62
CA ARG A 224 -11.06 11.74 22.48
C ARG A 224 -11.35 13.16 22.92
N HIS A 225 -12.21 13.36 23.91
CA HIS A 225 -12.55 14.69 24.43
C HIS A 225 -11.37 15.35 25.14
N ARG A 226 -10.64 14.60 25.96
CA ARG A 226 -9.49 15.12 26.72
C ARG A 226 -8.35 15.59 25.81
N TYR A 227 -8.16 14.93 24.67
CA TYR A 227 -7.03 15.17 23.77
C TYR A 227 -7.46 15.72 22.39
N ALA A 228 -8.63 16.37 22.28
CA ALA A 228 -9.13 16.96 21.03
C ALA A 228 -8.44 18.27 20.62
N ALA A 229 -7.64 18.86 21.52
CA ALA A 229 -7.02 20.18 21.38
C ALA A 229 -5.80 20.19 20.44
#